data_AF-A0A7Y3L8A9-F1
#
_entry.id   AF-A0A7Y3L8A9-F1
#
_cell.length_a   1.000
_cell.length_b   1.000
_cell.length_c   1.000
_cell.angle_alpha   90.00
_cell.angle_beta   90.00
_cell.angle_gamma   90.00
#
_symmetry.space_group_name_H-M   'P 1'
#
loop_
_entity.id
_entity.type
_entity.pdbx_description
1 polymer ?
#
loop_
_entity_poly.entity_id
_entity_poly.type
_entity_poly.pdbx_seq_one_letter_code
_entity_poly.pdbx_strand_id
1 'polypeptide(L)' 'TVNPAAKDDKSSPIYGMPIINADLAENVIFLKRSMRPGFAGIENELLYNPKTMLVFGDAKDTLTKILATVKNG' A
#
# COMPACT_ATOMS: atom_id res chain seq x y z
N THR A 1 -2.48 3.03 9.24
CA THR A 1 -2.15 2.01 8.21
C THR A 1 -3.20 2.11 7.10
N VAL A 2 -3.20 1.25 6.07
CA VAL A 2 -4.11 1.35 4.90
C VAL A 2 -4.81 0.01 4.56
N ASN A 3 -4.78 -0.98 5.45
CA ASN A 3 -5.35 -2.30 5.16
C ASN A 3 -6.87 -2.30 5.43
N PRO A 4 -7.74 -2.50 4.42
CA PRO A 4 -9.20 -2.49 4.58
C PRO A 4 -9.74 -3.50 5.59
N ALA A 5 -9.02 -4.60 5.83
CA ALA A 5 -9.38 -5.61 6.83
C ALA A 5 -9.62 -5.04 8.24
N ALA A 6 -9.05 -3.88 8.58
CA ALA A 6 -9.34 -3.20 9.84
C ALA A 6 -10.80 -2.72 9.99
N LYS A 7 -11.54 -2.59 8.88
CA LYS A 7 -12.95 -2.17 8.85
C LYS A 7 -13.89 -3.30 8.50
N ASP A 8 -13.50 -4.12 7.53
CA ASP A 8 -14.42 -5.01 6.85
C ASP A 8 -14.40 -6.44 7.41
N ASP A 9 -13.30 -6.84 8.06
CA ASP A 9 -13.10 -8.18 8.59
C ASP A 9 -13.03 -8.19 10.12
N LYS A 10 -14.12 -8.61 10.77
CA LYS A 10 -14.22 -8.75 12.24
C LYS A 10 -13.26 -9.79 12.83
N SER A 11 -12.78 -10.73 12.03
CA SER A 11 -11.84 -11.76 12.47
C SER A 11 -10.39 -11.29 12.41
N SER A 12 -10.13 -10.17 11.72
CA SER A 12 -8.81 -9.62 11.53
C SER A 12 -8.19 -9.16 12.85
N PRO A 13 -6.89 -9.43 13.11
CA PRO A 13 -6.20 -8.94 14.30
C PRO A 13 -6.06 -7.41 14.34
N ILE A 14 -6.40 -6.71 13.25
CA ILE A 14 -6.39 -5.25 13.16
C ILE A 14 -7.81 -4.66 13.09
N TYR A 15 -8.85 -5.45 13.32
CA TYR A 15 -10.24 -4.96 13.30
C TYR A 15 -10.46 -3.83 14.32
N GLY A 16 -11.15 -2.77 13.88
CA GLY A 16 -11.43 -1.57 14.68
C GLY A 16 -10.28 -0.56 14.73
N MET A 17 -9.11 -0.87 14.17
CA MET A 17 -7.99 0.07 14.14
C MET A 17 -8.27 1.24 13.17
N PRO A 18 -8.03 2.51 13.55
CA PRO A 18 -8.21 3.62 12.62
C PRO A 18 -7.19 3.55 11.48
N ILE A 19 -7.68 3.62 10.24
CA ILE A 19 -6.87 3.53 9.01
C ILE A 19 -7.14 4.70 8.06
N ILE A 20 -6.24 4.91 7.10
CA ILE A 20 -6.44 5.82 5.98
C ILE A 20 -7.18 5.08 4.87
N ASN A 21 -8.20 5.71 4.30
CA ASN A 21 -9.07 5.14 3.25
C ASN A 21 -8.43 5.27 1.86
N ALA A 22 -7.23 4.71 1.69
CA ALA A 22 -6.49 4.78 0.44
C ALA A 22 -7.22 4.06 -0.72
N ASP A 23 -8.03 3.07 -0.40
CA ASP A 23 -8.90 2.32 -1.33
C ASP A 23 -9.92 3.20 -2.06
N LEU A 24 -10.29 4.36 -1.49
CA LEU A 24 -11.23 5.30 -2.09
C LEU A 24 -10.60 6.19 -3.17
N ALA A 25 -9.26 6.22 -3.28
CA ALA A 25 -8.59 6.97 -4.33
C ALA A 25 -8.89 6.37 -5.72
N GLU A 26 -8.83 7.20 -6.77
CA GLU A 26 -8.97 6.76 -8.16
C GLU A 26 -7.81 5.84 -8.58
N ASN A 27 -6.60 6.19 -8.15
CA ASN A 27 -5.37 5.43 -8.40
C ASN A 27 -4.54 5.37 -7.11
N VAL A 28 -3.97 4.20 -6.82
CA VAL A 28 -3.11 3.95 -5.65
C VAL A 28 -1.76 3.44 -6.12
N ILE A 29 -0.67 4.06 -5.67
CA ILE A 29 0.69 3.54 -5.89
C ILE A 29 1.23 3.05 -4.55
N PHE A 30 1.54 1.76 -4.47
CA PHE A 30 2.04 1.12 -3.25
C PHE A 30 3.52 0.76 -3.40
N LEU A 31 4.39 1.49 -2.72
CA LEU A 31 5.84 1.25 -2.74
C LEU A 31 6.23 0.25 -1.65
N LYS A 32 6.81 -0.89 -2.02
CA LYS A 32 7.32 -1.88 -1.06
C LYS A 32 8.40 -2.78 -1.65
N ARG A 33 9.16 -3.50 -0.83
CA ARG A 33 10.28 -4.33 -1.32
C ARG A 33 9.88 -5.71 -1.89
N SER A 34 8.76 -6.26 -1.45
CA SER A 34 8.25 -7.60 -1.86
C SER A 34 6.79 -7.75 -1.45
N MET A 35 6.13 -8.86 -1.74
CA MET A 35 4.75 -9.14 -1.29
C MET A 35 4.61 -9.52 0.19
N ARG A 36 5.72 -9.63 0.94
CA ARG A 36 5.69 -10.02 2.36
C ARG A 36 4.73 -9.14 3.20
N PRO A 37 4.03 -9.74 4.17
CA PRO A 37 3.12 -9.03 5.06
C PRO A 37 3.87 -8.06 5.98
N GLY A 38 3.11 -7.12 6.54
CA GLY A 38 3.61 -6.18 7.55
C GLY A 38 3.70 -6.81 8.95
N PHE A 39 3.78 -5.95 9.96
CA PHE A 39 3.92 -6.36 11.36
C PHE A 39 2.82 -7.34 11.84
N ALA A 40 1.57 -7.09 11.47
CA ALA A 40 0.44 -7.94 11.87
C ALA A 40 0.41 -9.31 11.18
N GLY A 41 1.34 -9.60 10.26
CA GLY A 41 1.47 -10.91 9.61
C GLY A 41 0.36 -11.28 8.61
N ILE A 42 -0.62 -10.40 8.41
CA ILE A 42 -1.73 -10.62 7.48
C ILE A 42 -1.48 -9.97 6.12
N GLU A 43 -2.15 -10.50 5.09
CA GLU A 43 -2.19 -9.89 3.77
C GLU A 43 -2.97 -8.57 3.78
N ASN A 44 -2.67 -7.70 2.81
CA ASN A 44 -3.37 -6.46 2.60
C ASN A 44 -4.12 -6.52 1.26
N GLU A 45 -5.43 -6.61 1.33
CA GLU A 45 -6.33 -6.76 0.18
C GLU A 45 -6.21 -5.59 -0.80
N LEU A 46 -5.82 -4.39 -0.32
CA LEU A 46 -5.57 -3.22 -1.17
C LEU A 46 -4.49 -3.49 -2.23
N LEU A 47 -3.56 -4.41 -1.97
CA LEU A 47 -2.48 -4.75 -2.91
C LEU A 47 -2.97 -5.49 -4.15
N TYR A 48 -4.18 -6.07 -4.10
CA TYR A 48 -4.81 -6.79 -5.21
C TYR A 48 -5.91 -5.97 -5.90
N ASN A 49 -6.23 -4.79 -5.39
CA ASN A 49 -7.23 -3.92 -5.98
C ASN A 49 -6.77 -3.49 -7.39
N PRO A 50 -7.61 -3.55 -8.44
CA PRO A 50 -7.24 -3.15 -9.80
C PRO A 50 -6.78 -1.69 -9.93
N LYS A 51 -7.19 -0.82 -9.00
CA LYS A 51 -6.74 0.58 -8.93
C LYS A 51 -5.36 0.75 -8.29
N THR A 52 -4.78 -0.33 -7.77
CA THR A 52 -3.49 -0.32 -7.07
C THR A 52 -2.37 -0.83 -7.96
N MET A 53 -1.38 0.02 -8.18
CA MET A 53 -0.10 -0.34 -8.78
C MET A 53 0.93 -0.63 -7.69
N LEU A 54 1.57 -1.79 -7.76
CA LEU A 54 2.67 -2.16 -6.88
C LEU A 54 4.00 -1.75 -7.49
N VAL A 55 4.79 -0.97 -6.75
CA VAL A 55 6.14 -0.58 -7.16
C VAL A 55 7.14 -1.25 -6.24
N PHE A 56 7.87 -2.23 -6.78
CA PHE A 56 8.85 -2.98 -6.02
C PHE A 56 10.20 -2.28 -5.96
N GLY A 57 10.71 -2.05 -4.74
CA GLY A 57 12.02 -1.46 -4.53
C GLY A 57 12.24 -0.92 -3.11
N ASP A 58 13.44 -0.42 -2.88
CA ASP A 58 13.69 0.45 -1.72
C ASP A 58 12.94 1.78 -1.89
N ALA A 59 12.37 2.30 -0.80
CA ALA A 59 11.53 3.49 -0.86
C ALA A 59 12.32 4.73 -1.28
N LYS A 60 13.53 4.91 -0.76
CA LYS A 60 14.38 6.08 -1.06
C LYS A 60 14.85 6.05 -2.50
N ASP A 61 15.33 4.90 -2.96
CA ASP A 61 15.82 4.75 -4.32
C ASP A 61 14.70 4.95 -5.35
N THR A 62 13.52 4.39 -5.07
CA THR A 62 12.35 4.52 -5.95
C THR A 62 11.91 5.98 -6.05
N LEU A 63 11.77 6.68 -4.92
CA LEU A 63 11.39 8.09 -4.90
C LEU A 63 12.44 8.98 -5.59
N THR A 64 13.73 8.68 -5.41
CA THR A 64 14.82 9.43 -6.06
C THR A 64 14.74 9.30 -7.58
N LYS A 65 14.46 8.10 -8.10
CA LYS A 65 14.28 7.86 -9.54
C LYS A 65 13.07 8.59 -10.08
N ILE A 66 11.93 8.52 -9.40
CA ILE A 66 10.70 9.24 -9.80
C ILE A 66 10.97 10.75 -9.87
N LEU A 67 11.61 11.31 -8.85
CA LEU A 67 11.95 12.73 -8.82
C LEU A 67 12.85 13.14 -9.99
N ALA A 68 13.85 12.31 -10.33
CA ALA A 68 14.73 12.56 -11.46
C ALA A 68 13.99 12.52 -12.80
N THR A 69 13.08 11.55 -12.98
CA THR A 69 12.25 11.45 -14.19
C THR A 69 11.35 12.66 -14.36
N VAL A 70 10.68 13.12 -13.29
CA VAL A 70 9.79 14.30 -13.36
C VAL A 70 10.55 15.59 -13.68
N LYS A 71 11.79 15.74 -13.19
CA LYS A 71 12.61 16.94 -13.46
C LYS A 71 13.12 17.03 -14.90
N ASN A 72 13.25 15.90 -15.58
CA ASN A 72 13.86 15.79 -16.90
C ASN A 72 12.82 15.53 -18.01
N GLY A 73 11.53 15.52 -17.66
CA GLY A 73 10.41 15.37 -18.59
C GLY A 73 9.65 16.67 -18.82
#